data_AF-A0A925TV96-F1
#
_entry.id   AF-A0A925TV96-F1
#
_cell.length_a   1.000
_cell.length_b   1.000
_cell.length_c   1.000
_cell.angle_alpha   90.00
_cell.angle_beta   90.00
_cell.angle_gamma   90.00
#
_symmetry.space_group_name_H-M   'P 1'
#
loop_
_entity.id
_entity.type
_entity.pdbx_description
1 polymer ?
#
loop_
_entity_poly.entity_id
_entity_poly.type
_entity_poly.pdbx_seq_one_letter_code
_entity_poly.pdbx_strand_id
1 'polypeptide(L)'
;MTNKKQNYVAFITGCIFLLIVLAVVLWKETPSPTTFFVIRVLLALAAGAFATILPGFLKIENTLIKAGGPIAIAVGIYLWNPPVINTDDKLSDLKGTVLIDNNATERVSVTVLGTTVYTDNSGNFVISDKQIDTTQTPTLNFVFKYNPNKPDDRNKPKYKLIDETIFVRTSDAIKINNMFNLEKIPADIPEIIIEGYVKDKYEKPLGGVEISVNEIDKTTTNNAGFFSMKIKTTEERVPVTFEKTGYQSETIRTAVPNKNVSVELRK
;
A
#
# COMPACT_ATOMS: atom_id res chain seq x y z
N MET A 1 -14.20 -42.22 -50.93
CA MET A 1 -15.47 -41.90 -50.25
C MET A 1 -15.18 -41.19 -48.93
N THR A 2 -14.94 -39.88 -48.95
CA THR A 2 -14.96 -39.08 -47.72
C THR A 2 -16.42 -38.88 -47.36
N ASN A 3 -16.89 -39.66 -46.37
CA ASN A 3 -18.25 -39.56 -45.89
C ASN A 3 -18.44 -38.14 -45.35
N LYS A 4 -19.34 -37.35 -45.95
CA LYS A 4 -19.69 -35.97 -45.53
C LYS A 4 -19.87 -35.83 -44.00
N LYS A 5 -20.24 -36.93 -43.34
CA LYS A 5 -20.34 -37.08 -41.88
C LYS A 5 -19.01 -36.81 -41.13
N GLN A 6 -17.85 -37.24 -41.64
CA GLN A 6 -16.55 -37.04 -40.97
C GLN A 6 -16.13 -35.56 -40.91
N ASN A 7 -16.33 -34.83 -42.01
CA ASN A 7 -16.05 -33.39 -42.04
C ASN A 7 -16.94 -32.61 -41.07
N TYR A 8 -18.20 -33.04 -40.94
CA TYR A 8 -19.17 -32.40 -40.04
C TYR A 8 -18.80 -32.60 -38.57
N VAL A 9 -18.34 -33.81 -38.20
CA VAL A 9 -17.88 -34.11 -36.83
C VAL A 9 -16.66 -33.25 -36.48
N ALA A 10 -15.66 -33.20 -37.36
CA ALA A 10 -14.45 -32.39 -37.14
C ALA A 10 -14.78 -30.90 -36.96
N PHE A 11 -15.72 -30.36 -37.76
CA PHE A 11 -16.18 -28.99 -37.63
C PHE A 11 -16.86 -28.72 -36.28
N ILE A 12 -17.83 -29.56 -35.91
CA ILE A 12 -18.56 -29.40 -34.63
C ILE A 12 -17.60 -29.48 -33.45
N THR A 13 -16.68 -30.46 -33.44
CA THR A 13 -15.69 -30.60 -32.38
C THR A 13 -14.78 -29.38 -32.27
N GLY A 14 -14.35 -28.80 -33.39
CA GLY A 14 -13.55 -27.57 -33.40
C GLY A 14 -14.31 -26.37 -32.84
N CYS A 15 -15.57 -26.17 -33.24
CA CYS A 15 -16.42 -25.11 -32.71
C CYS A 15 -16.67 -25.27 -31.20
N ILE A 16 -16.92 -26.48 -30.71
CA ILE A 16 -17.11 -26.75 -29.28
C ILE A 16 -15.83 -26.41 -28.50
N PHE A 17 -14.67 -26.85 -28.98
CA PHE A 17 -13.40 -26.61 -28.28
C PHE A 17 -13.06 -25.10 -28.22
N LEU A 18 -13.35 -24.37 -29.29
CA LEU A 18 -13.20 -22.92 -29.36
C LEU A 18 -14.12 -22.20 -28.37
N LEU A 19 -15.39 -22.61 -28.29
CA LEU A 19 -16.35 -22.07 -27.33
C LEU A 19 -15.94 -22.34 -25.87
N ILE A 20 -15.40 -23.52 -25.58
CA ILE A 20 -14.90 -23.87 -24.23
C ILE A 20 -13.73 -22.96 -23.85
N VAL A 21 -12.74 -22.78 -24.74
CA VAL A 21 -11.61 -21.86 -24.50
C VAL A 21 -12.11 -20.44 -24.26
N LEU A 22 -13.05 -19.96 -25.08
CA LEU A 22 -13.62 -18.63 -24.93
C LEU A 22 -14.35 -18.47 -23.58
N ALA A 23 -15.12 -19.46 -23.15
CA ALA A 23 -15.80 -19.45 -21.85
C ALA A 23 -14.82 -19.38 -20.67
N VAL A 24 -13.73 -20.16 -20.72
CA VAL A 24 -12.67 -20.13 -19.68
C VAL A 24 -12.02 -18.75 -19.57
N VAL A 25 -11.86 -18.05 -20.69
CA VAL A 25 -11.29 -16.70 -20.74
C VAL A 25 -12.24 -15.67 -20.12
N LEU A 26 -13.53 -15.75 -20.45
CA LEU A 26 -14.54 -14.79 -19.97
C LEU A 26 -14.83 -14.92 -18.47
N TRP A 27 -14.55 -16.07 -17.86
CA TRP A 27 -14.71 -16.25 -16.40
C TRP A 27 -13.61 -15.63 -15.55
N LYS A 28 -12.51 -15.14 -16.14
CA LYS A 28 -11.41 -14.53 -15.40
C LYS A 28 -11.45 -13.01 -15.55
N GLU A 29 -11.89 -12.32 -14.50
CA GLU A 29 -12.09 -10.85 -14.47
C GLU A 29 -10.81 -10.04 -14.78
N THR A 30 -9.62 -10.62 -14.58
CA THR A 30 -8.33 -9.99 -14.90
C THR A 30 -7.35 -11.01 -15.53
N PRO A 31 -7.26 -11.08 -16.87
CA PRO A 31 -6.32 -11.99 -17.54
C PRO A 31 -4.86 -11.57 -17.30
N SER A 32 -4.06 -12.53 -16.83
CA SER A 32 -2.61 -12.38 -16.69
C SER A 32 -1.93 -12.22 -18.07
N PRO A 33 -0.75 -11.57 -18.18
CA PRO A 33 0.00 -11.47 -19.44
C PRO A 33 0.20 -12.83 -20.15
N THR A 34 0.47 -13.89 -19.39
CA THR A 34 0.59 -15.26 -19.92
C THR A 34 -0.73 -15.76 -20.51
N THR A 35 -1.86 -15.39 -19.88
CA THR A 35 -3.19 -15.74 -20.37
C THR A 35 -3.47 -15.06 -21.72
N PHE A 36 -3.10 -13.79 -21.90
CA PHE A 36 -3.20 -13.10 -23.19
C PHE A 36 -2.40 -13.78 -24.30
N PHE A 37 -1.18 -14.25 -24.00
CA PHE A 37 -0.38 -14.99 -24.96
C PHE A 37 -1.06 -16.30 -25.38
N VAL A 38 -1.57 -17.08 -24.42
CA VAL A 38 -2.28 -18.33 -24.70
C VAL A 38 -3.54 -18.07 -25.53
N ILE A 39 -4.33 -17.04 -25.19
CA ILE A 39 -5.51 -16.63 -25.96
C ILE A 39 -5.14 -16.30 -27.41
N ARG A 40 -4.09 -15.50 -27.61
CA ARG A 40 -3.60 -15.13 -28.95
C ARG A 40 -3.24 -16.36 -29.79
N VAL A 41 -2.51 -17.32 -29.19
CA VAL A 41 -2.12 -18.56 -29.87
C VAL A 41 -3.35 -19.39 -30.22
N LEU A 42 -4.29 -19.54 -29.28
CA LEU A 42 -5.52 -20.31 -29.50
C LEU A 42 -6.42 -19.68 -30.56
N LEU A 43 -6.56 -18.35 -30.58
CA LEU A 43 -7.33 -17.63 -31.59
C LEU A 43 -6.72 -17.79 -32.99
N ALA A 44 -5.39 -17.68 -33.10
CA ALA A 44 -4.68 -17.88 -34.35
C ALA A 44 -4.84 -19.32 -34.88
N LEU A 45 -4.67 -20.33 -34.02
CA LEU A 45 -4.87 -21.73 -34.38
C LEU A 45 -6.31 -22.02 -34.79
N ALA A 46 -7.29 -21.48 -34.06
CA ALA A 46 -8.70 -21.60 -34.37
C ALA A 46 -9.04 -21.05 -35.76
N ALA A 47 -8.54 -19.86 -36.09
CA ALA A 47 -8.78 -19.25 -37.39
C ALA A 47 -8.08 -20.01 -38.52
N GLY A 48 -6.87 -20.54 -38.28
CA GLY A 48 -6.22 -21.46 -39.22
C GLY A 48 -7.02 -22.72 -39.45
N ALA A 49 -7.53 -23.35 -38.38
CA ALA A 49 -8.38 -24.52 -38.48
C ALA A 49 -9.67 -24.23 -39.28
N PHE A 50 -10.31 -23.08 -39.02
CA PHE A 50 -11.49 -22.66 -39.80
C PHE A 50 -11.15 -22.47 -41.29
N ALA A 51 -9.99 -21.91 -41.61
CA ALA A 51 -9.53 -21.71 -42.97
C ALA A 51 -9.31 -23.03 -43.76
N THR A 52 -9.16 -24.18 -43.09
CA THR A 52 -9.09 -25.50 -43.77
C THR A 52 -10.38 -25.85 -44.52
N ILE A 53 -11.50 -25.26 -44.09
CA ILE A 53 -12.83 -25.55 -44.63
C ILE A 53 -13.09 -24.72 -45.88
N LEU A 54 -12.38 -23.61 -46.05
CA LEU A 54 -12.52 -22.73 -47.21
C LEU A 54 -11.73 -23.32 -48.40
N PRO A 55 -12.41 -23.90 -49.41
CA PRO A 55 -11.71 -24.41 -50.57
C PRO A 55 -11.07 -23.25 -51.34
N GLY A 56 -9.79 -23.39 -51.70
CA GLY A 56 -9.12 -22.51 -52.66
C GLY A 56 -8.64 -21.15 -52.13
N PHE A 57 -8.59 -20.93 -50.81
CA PHE A 57 -8.38 -19.58 -50.29
C PHE A 57 -6.94 -19.04 -50.47
N LEU A 58 -5.90 -19.87 -50.36
CA LEU A 58 -4.50 -19.48 -50.61
C LEU A 58 -3.59 -20.72 -50.76
N LYS A 59 -2.89 -20.83 -51.89
CA LYS A 59 -1.72 -21.72 -52.06
C LYS A 59 -0.50 -20.84 -52.26
N ILE A 60 0.33 -20.75 -51.22
CA ILE A 60 1.63 -20.10 -51.32
C ILE A 60 2.65 -21.22 -51.48
N GLU A 61 3.08 -21.44 -52.71
CA GLU A 61 4.16 -22.38 -53.04
C GLU A 61 5.43 -21.58 -53.30
N ASN A 62 6.32 -21.51 -52.31
CA ASN A 62 7.69 -21.04 -52.49
C ASN A 62 8.63 -22.26 -52.49
N THR A 63 9.77 -22.18 -53.18
CA THR A 63 10.78 -23.24 -53.28
C THR A 63 11.28 -23.70 -51.91
N LEU A 64 11.23 -22.83 -50.90
CA LEU A 64 11.73 -23.09 -49.55
C LEU A 64 10.63 -23.47 -48.54
N ILE A 65 9.38 -23.00 -48.73
CA ILE A 65 8.28 -23.18 -47.77
C ILE A 65 6.99 -23.49 -48.54
N LYS A 66 6.42 -24.67 -48.26
CA LYS A 66 5.04 -25.02 -48.65
C LYS A 66 4.14 -24.86 -47.44
N ALA A 67 3.49 -23.70 -47.32
CA ALA A 67 2.49 -23.47 -46.30
C ALA A 67 1.09 -23.63 -46.93
N GLY A 68 0.29 -24.55 -46.39
CA GLY A 68 -1.13 -24.60 -46.72
C GLY A 68 -1.81 -23.30 -46.29
N GLY A 69 -2.82 -22.85 -47.04
CA GLY A 69 -3.63 -21.66 -46.71
C GLY A 69 -4.05 -21.54 -45.23
N PRO A 70 -4.43 -22.64 -44.55
CA PRO A 70 -4.72 -22.65 -43.11
C PRO A 70 -3.59 -22.13 -42.22
N ILE A 71 -2.35 -22.54 -42.51
CA ILE A 71 -1.17 -22.13 -41.74
C ILE A 71 -0.88 -20.66 -42.01
N ALA A 72 -1.02 -20.21 -43.26
CA ALA A 72 -0.85 -18.80 -43.62
C ALA A 72 -1.84 -17.89 -42.88
N ILE A 73 -3.10 -18.31 -42.75
CA ILE A 73 -4.11 -17.55 -41.99
C ILE A 73 -3.81 -17.55 -40.49
N ALA A 74 -3.40 -18.69 -39.90
CA ALA A 74 -3.01 -18.74 -38.50
C ALA A 74 -1.84 -17.79 -38.20
N VAL A 75 -0.79 -17.82 -39.01
CA VAL A 75 0.39 -16.95 -38.86
C VAL A 75 -0.01 -15.48 -39.09
N GLY A 76 -0.82 -15.18 -40.10
CA GLY A 76 -1.30 -13.82 -40.37
C GLY A 76 -2.05 -13.24 -39.18
N ILE A 77 -2.99 -13.98 -38.61
CA ILE A 77 -3.75 -13.54 -37.43
C ILE A 77 -2.86 -13.45 -36.19
N TYR A 78 -1.95 -14.41 -36.00
CA TYR A 78 -0.98 -14.36 -34.93
C TYR A 78 -0.16 -13.07 -35.00
N LEU A 79 0.32 -12.67 -36.19
CA LEU A 79 1.15 -11.48 -36.40
C LEU A 79 0.34 -10.17 -36.38
N TRP A 80 -0.91 -10.15 -36.84
CA TRP A 80 -1.76 -8.95 -36.90
C TRP A 80 -2.35 -8.57 -35.52
N ASN A 81 -2.34 -9.47 -34.54
CA ASN A 81 -2.94 -9.16 -33.23
C ASN A 81 -2.32 -7.88 -32.61
N PRO A 82 -3.13 -6.94 -32.08
CA PRO A 82 -2.66 -5.63 -31.63
C PRO A 82 -1.56 -5.76 -30.56
N PRO A 83 -0.73 -4.71 -30.42
CA PRO A 83 0.39 -4.70 -29.49
C PRO A 83 -0.09 -5.07 -28.09
N VAL A 84 0.78 -5.81 -27.38
CA VAL A 84 0.65 -6.08 -25.96
C VAL A 84 0.26 -4.77 -25.30
N ILE A 85 -0.77 -4.79 -24.43
CA ILE A 85 -0.99 -3.67 -23.52
C ILE A 85 0.29 -3.62 -22.71
N ASN A 86 1.20 -2.73 -23.10
CA ASN A 86 2.36 -2.43 -22.30
C ASN A 86 1.75 -1.82 -21.04
N THR A 87 1.56 -2.64 -20.03
CA THR A 87 1.50 -2.22 -18.63
C THR A 87 2.89 -1.71 -18.21
N ASP A 88 3.60 -1.04 -19.11
CA ASP A 88 4.36 0.17 -18.81
C ASP A 88 3.34 1.30 -18.57
N ASP A 89 2.28 1.04 -17.78
CA ASP A 89 1.82 2.04 -16.83
C ASP A 89 3.02 2.23 -15.89
N LYS A 90 4.04 2.94 -16.39
CA LYS A 90 5.02 3.63 -15.56
C LYS A 90 4.14 4.25 -14.50
N LEU A 91 4.30 3.82 -13.25
CA LEU A 91 3.54 4.39 -12.16
C LEU A 91 3.77 5.90 -12.32
N SER A 92 2.72 6.60 -12.73
CA SER A 92 2.85 8.03 -12.92
C SER A 92 3.17 8.58 -11.54
N ASP A 93 4.10 9.53 -11.45
CA ASP A 93 4.49 10.07 -10.15
C ASP A 93 3.22 10.36 -9.35
N LEU A 94 3.12 9.84 -8.13
CA LEU A 94 1.97 10.07 -7.28
C LEU A 94 2.06 11.52 -6.80
N LYS A 95 1.14 12.35 -7.29
CA LYS A 95 1.06 13.78 -6.95
C LYS A 95 -0.17 14.04 -6.11
N GLY A 96 -0.04 14.94 -5.14
CA GLY A 96 -1.17 15.41 -4.35
C GLY A 96 -0.86 16.70 -3.65
N THR A 97 -1.88 17.32 -3.07
CA THR A 97 -1.77 18.54 -2.26
C THR A 97 -2.34 18.26 -0.88
N VAL A 98 -1.61 18.61 0.17
CA VAL A 98 -2.06 18.50 1.56
C VAL A 98 -2.66 19.84 1.99
N LEU A 99 -3.94 19.79 2.36
CA LEU A 99 -4.68 20.91 2.91
C LEU A 99 -4.97 20.64 4.39
N ILE A 100 -4.64 21.59 5.27
CA ILE A 100 -5.06 21.62 6.67
C ILE A 100 -5.94 22.86 6.83
N ASP A 101 -7.18 22.68 7.31
CA ASP A 101 -8.21 23.72 7.36
C ASP A 101 -8.43 24.44 6.02
N ASN A 102 -8.45 23.68 4.92
CA ASN A 102 -8.59 24.23 3.57
C ASN A 102 -7.42 25.16 3.13
N ASN A 103 -6.30 25.17 3.88
CA ASN A 103 -5.08 25.90 3.54
C ASN A 103 -3.97 24.93 3.17
N ALA A 104 -3.28 25.20 2.05
CA ALA A 104 -2.09 24.47 1.65
C ALA A 104 -1.02 24.52 2.74
N THR A 105 -0.52 23.35 3.14
CA THR A 105 0.42 23.26 4.26
C THR A 105 1.77 22.70 3.82
N GLU A 106 2.82 23.49 4.03
CA GLU A 106 4.20 23.11 3.72
C GLU A 106 4.83 22.18 4.75
N ARG A 107 5.86 21.43 4.33
CA ARG A 107 6.71 20.59 5.19
C ARG A 107 5.97 19.49 5.94
N VAL A 108 4.83 19.04 5.42
CA VAL A 108 4.11 17.90 5.95
C VAL A 108 4.73 16.62 5.38
N SER A 109 5.09 15.67 6.24
CA SER A 109 5.57 14.36 5.78
C SER A 109 4.40 13.57 5.19
N VAL A 110 4.56 13.07 3.97
CA VAL A 110 3.63 12.14 3.33
C VAL A 110 4.38 10.85 3.08
N THR A 111 3.97 9.78 3.76
CA THR A 111 4.54 8.46 3.57
C THR A 111 3.59 7.63 2.71
N VAL A 112 4.10 6.97 1.69
CA VAL A 112 3.35 6.03 0.86
C VAL A 112 4.28 4.88 0.53
N LEU A 113 3.86 3.63 0.82
CA LEU A 113 4.65 2.44 0.48
C LEU A 113 6.10 2.51 1.01
N GLY A 114 6.26 2.96 2.27
CA GLY A 114 7.57 3.12 2.92
C GLY A 114 8.38 4.33 2.45
N THR A 115 7.94 5.05 1.41
CA THR A 115 8.61 6.25 0.91
C THR A 115 8.03 7.48 1.56
N THR A 116 8.85 8.26 2.28
CA THR A 116 8.44 9.55 2.85
C THR A 116 8.93 10.71 2.00
N VAL A 117 8.00 11.56 1.57
CA VAL A 117 8.29 12.87 0.96
C VAL A 117 7.73 13.99 1.82
N TYR A 118 8.15 15.22 1.56
CA TYR A 118 7.63 16.40 2.24
C TYR A 118 6.90 17.29 1.25
N THR A 119 5.83 17.94 1.70
CA THR A 119 5.12 18.93 0.89
C THR A 119 5.95 20.20 0.67
N ASP A 120 5.81 20.79 -0.52
CA ASP A 120 6.39 22.08 -0.88
C ASP A 120 5.62 23.27 -0.26
N ASN A 121 6.02 24.50 -0.58
CA ASN A 121 5.42 25.73 -0.05
C ASN A 121 3.95 25.93 -0.47
N SER A 122 3.48 25.17 -1.46
CA SER A 122 2.09 25.14 -1.94
C SER A 122 1.36 23.88 -1.47
N GLY A 123 1.92 23.15 -0.51
CA GLY A 123 1.35 21.93 0.03
C GLY A 123 1.42 20.74 -0.91
N ASN A 124 2.09 20.84 -2.06
CA ASN A 124 2.15 19.76 -3.04
C ASN A 124 3.25 18.76 -2.69
N PHE A 125 3.02 17.49 -2.95
CA PHE A 125 4.02 16.44 -2.88
C PHE A 125 4.04 15.63 -4.18
N VAL A 126 5.19 15.04 -4.47
CA VAL A 126 5.42 14.16 -5.62
C VAL A 126 6.24 12.96 -5.14
N ILE A 127 5.69 11.76 -5.27
CA ILE A 127 6.42 10.51 -5.02
C ILE A 127 6.69 9.87 -6.37
N SER A 128 7.97 9.82 -6.75
CA SER A 128 8.34 9.27 -8.05
C SER A 128 8.31 7.75 -8.02
N ASP A 129 7.93 7.14 -9.13
CA ASP A 129 7.86 5.68 -9.34
C ASP A 129 9.13 4.95 -8.88
N LYS A 130 10.28 5.61 -9.09
CA LYS A 130 11.61 5.04 -8.81
C LYS A 130 11.88 4.86 -7.32
N GLN A 131 11.07 5.50 -6.47
CA GLN A 131 11.22 5.47 -5.03
C GLN A 131 10.32 4.41 -4.39
N ILE A 132 9.34 3.87 -5.12
CA ILE A 132 8.36 2.93 -4.57
C ILE A 132 8.95 1.52 -4.54
N ASP A 133 9.13 0.97 -3.34
CA ASP A 133 9.50 -0.44 -3.16
C ASP A 133 8.29 -1.33 -3.46
N THR A 134 8.21 -1.84 -4.69
CA THR A 134 7.12 -2.71 -5.16
C THR A 134 7.18 -4.14 -4.60
N THR A 135 8.23 -4.48 -3.85
CA THR A 135 8.36 -5.81 -3.22
C THR A 135 7.52 -5.96 -1.96
N GLN A 136 7.03 -4.84 -1.41
CA GLN A 136 6.13 -4.82 -0.26
C GLN A 136 4.67 -4.78 -0.70
N THR A 137 3.79 -5.48 0.02
CA THR A 137 2.33 -5.38 -0.20
C THR A 137 1.91 -3.92 -0.14
N PRO A 138 1.20 -3.39 -1.17
CA PRO A 138 0.94 -1.98 -1.23
C PRO A 138 0.02 -1.56 -0.08
N THR A 139 0.60 -0.93 0.93
CA THR A 139 -0.11 -0.36 2.06
C THR A 139 0.05 1.15 1.99
N LEU A 140 -1.07 1.83 1.74
CA LEU A 140 -1.13 3.28 1.60
C LEU A 140 -1.29 3.89 3.00
N ASN A 141 -0.18 4.04 3.72
CA ASN A 141 -0.19 4.58 5.09
C ASN A 141 0.12 6.09 5.09
N PHE A 142 -0.91 6.93 5.04
CA PHE A 142 -0.73 8.38 5.17
C PHE A 142 -0.36 8.76 6.61
N VAL A 143 0.93 8.95 6.88
CA VAL A 143 1.41 9.40 8.19
C VAL A 143 1.81 10.88 8.10
N PHE A 144 0.92 11.79 8.51
CA PHE A 144 1.28 13.21 8.62
C PHE A 144 1.93 13.47 10.00
N LYS A 145 3.23 13.72 10.02
CA LYS A 145 3.95 14.11 11.24
C LYS A 145 4.08 15.63 11.28
N TYR A 146 3.36 16.27 12.19
CA TYR A 146 3.57 17.69 12.52
C TYR A 146 4.83 17.79 13.40
N ASN A 147 5.84 18.57 12.97
CA ASN A 147 7.06 18.79 13.75
C ASN A 147 6.94 20.09 14.57
N PRO A 148 6.78 20.02 15.91
CA PRO A 148 6.54 21.19 16.76
C PRO A 148 7.81 22.02 17.07
N ASN A 149 8.99 21.63 16.61
CA ASN A 149 10.27 22.22 17.06
C ASN A 149 10.70 23.52 16.32
N LYS A 150 9.78 24.21 15.63
CA LYS A 150 10.02 25.59 15.13
C LYS A 150 9.41 26.61 16.11
N PRO A 151 10.02 27.79 16.30
CA PRO A 151 9.48 28.84 17.17
C PRO A 151 8.18 29.40 16.60
N ASP A 152 7.08 28.82 17.09
CA ASP A 152 5.88 29.48 17.61
C ASP A 152 5.27 30.62 16.76
N ASP A 153 4.43 30.26 15.80
CA ASP A 153 3.32 31.11 15.38
C ASP A 153 2.14 30.85 16.34
N ARG A 154 2.11 31.58 17.47
CA ARG A 154 1.22 31.37 18.64
C ARG A 154 -0.28 31.31 18.32
N ASN A 155 -0.65 31.72 17.11
CA ASN A 155 -2.04 31.84 16.70
C ASN A 155 -2.54 30.71 15.80
N LYS A 156 -1.71 29.69 15.49
CA LYS A 156 -2.14 28.58 14.66
C LYS A 156 -2.60 27.38 15.51
N PRO A 157 -3.80 26.84 15.24
CA PRO A 157 -4.28 25.62 15.89
C PRO A 157 -3.36 24.44 15.61
N LYS A 158 -3.14 23.61 16.63
CA LYS A 158 -2.39 22.35 16.52
C LYS A 158 -3.38 21.24 16.17
N TYR A 159 -2.98 20.29 15.33
CA TYR A 159 -3.83 19.17 14.89
C TYR A 159 -3.14 17.84 15.21
N LYS A 160 -3.89 16.87 15.75
CA LYS A 160 -3.43 15.48 15.98
C LYS A 160 -4.25 14.60 15.05
N LEU A 161 -3.59 13.78 14.24
CA LEU A 161 -4.30 12.75 13.50
C LEU A 161 -4.64 11.59 14.43
N ILE A 162 -5.84 11.06 14.24
CA ILE A 162 -6.27 9.80 14.82
C ILE A 162 -5.92 8.74 13.78
N ASP A 163 -5.16 7.71 14.17
CA ASP A 163 -4.69 6.65 13.27
C ASP A 163 -5.86 5.96 12.56
N GLU A 164 -6.00 6.19 11.25
CA GLU A 164 -6.88 5.41 10.39
C GLU A 164 -6.08 4.84 9.21
N THR A 165 -6.00 3.52 9.15
CA THR A 165 -5.38 2.79 8.03
C THR A 165 -6.42 2.59 6.93
N ILE A 166 -6.15 3.08 5.72
CA ILE A 166 -7.04 2.88 4.56
C ILE A 166 -6.44 1.81 3.63
N PHE A 167 -7.20 0.76 3.35
CA PHE A 167 -6.85 -0.22 2.32
C PHE A 167 -7.44 0.24 0.98
N VAL A 168 -6.60 0.44 -0.04
CA VAL A 168 -7.07 0.83 -1.38
C VAL A 168 -6.62 -0.18 -2.43
N ARG A 169 -7.55 -0.67 -3.26
CA ARG A 169 -7.27 -1.42 -4.49
C ARG A 169 -7.13 -0.45 -5.66
N THR A 170 -6.05 -0.60 -6.42
CA THR A 170 -5.48 0.40 -7.33
C THR A 170 -6.12 0.50 -8.73
N SER A 171 -7.42 0.30 -8.89
CA SER A 171 -8.05 0.34 -10.24
C SER A 171 -8.91 1.57 -10.55
N ASP A 172 -9.25 2.42 -9.59
CA ASP A 172 -10.17 3.54 -9.80
C ASP A 172 -9.63 4.87 -9.26
N ALA A 173 -9.93 5.98 -9.97
CA ALA A 173 -9.59 7.33 -9.55
C ALA A 173 -10.15 7.60 -8.15
N ILE A 174 -9.26 7.72 -7.16
CA ILE A 174 -9.64 7.86 -5.77
C ILE A 174 -10.11 9.29 -5.53
N LYS A 175 -11.43 9.46 -5.40
CA LYS A 175 -12.03 10.70 -4.91
C LYS A 175 -12.17 10.58 -3.39
N ILE A 176 -11.14 10.98 -2.65
CA ILE A 176 -11.18 11.02 -1.17
C ILE A 176 -11.99 12.25 -0.74
N ASN A 177 -13.30 12.20 -0.89
CA ASN A 177 -14.19 13.20 -0.34
C ASN A 177 -14.48 12.84 1.13
N ASN A 178 -13.96 13.64 2.06
CA ASN A 178 -14.39 13.74 3.48
C ASN A 178 -14.23 12.51 4.38
N MET A 179 -13.01 12.07 4.70
CA MET A 179 -12.82 11.11 5.81
C MET A 179 -11.79 11.47 6.88
N PHE A 180 -11.09 12.61 6.79
CA PHE A 180 -10.20 13.04 7.88
C PHE A 180 -10.90 14.09 8.74
N ASN A 181 -11.42 13.68 9.90
CA ASN A 181 -11.78 14.62 10.95
C ASN A 181 -10.50 15.11 11.63
N LEU A 182 -10.01 16.27 11.20
CA LEU A 182 -8.97 16.99 11.92
C LEU A 182 -9.61 17.58 13.18
N GLU A 183 -9.39 16.94 14.33
CA GLU A 183 -9.81 17.51 15.60
C GLU A 183 -8.83 18.63 15.98
N LYS A 184 -9.35 19.85 16.10
CA LYS A 184 -8.60 21.00 16.58
C LYS A 184 -8.12 20.69 17.99
N ILE A 185 -6.82 20.51 18.18
CA ILE A 185 -6.26 20.38 19.52
C ILE A 185 -6.54 21.70 20.24
N PRO A 186 -7.16 21.69 21.43
CA PRO A 186 -7.34 22.90 22.22
C PRO A 186 -5.99 23.62 22.36
N ALA A 187 -5.97 24.92 22.13
CA ALA A 187 -4.73 25.71 22.13
C ALA A 187 -3.99 25.69 23.49
N ASP A 188 -4.64 25.19 24.53
CA ASP A 188 -4.16 25.13 25.90
C ASP A 188 -4.35 23.73 26.51
N ILE A 189 -3.57 22.74 26.03
CA ILE A 189 -3.48 21.46 26.73
C ILE A 189 -2.66 21.68 27.99
N PRO A 190 -3.18 21.34 29.19
CA PRO A 190 -2.44 21.51 30.43
C PRO A 190 -1.12 20.71 30.40
N GLU A 191 -0.04 21.34 30.86
CA GLU A 191 1.23 20.65 31.11
C GLU A 191 1.15 19.96 32.47
N ILE A 192 1.45 18.67 32.49
CA ILE A 192 1.30 17.82 33.66
C ILE A 192 2.64 17.17 33.95
N ILE A 193 3.02 17.14 35.21
CA ILE A 193 4.26 16.51 35.68
C ILE A 193 3.92 15.12 36.20
N ILE A 194 4.51 14.09 35.59
CA ILE A 194 4.50 12.71 36.10
C ILE A 194 5.85 12.46 36.75
N GLU A 195 5.83 12.05 38.01
CA GLU A 195 7.00 11.68 38.78
C GLU A 195 6.87 10.23 39.26
N GLY A 196 8.00 9.61 39.56
CA GLY A 196 7.95 8.25 40.02
C GLY A 196 9.30 7.64 40.36
N TYR A 197 9.25 6.38 40.73
CA TYR A 197 10.37 5.58 41.21
C TYR A 197 10.33 4.18 40.62
N VAL A 198 11.45 3.72 40.09
CA VAL A 198 11.60 2.38 39.50
C VAL A 198 12.57 1.55 40.33
N LYS A 199 12.12 0.36 40.73
CA LYS A 199 12.90 -0.63 41.50
C LYS A 199 12.88 -1.99 40.83
N ASP A 200 13.80 -2.87 41.23
CA ASP A 200 13.69 -4.29 40.92
C ASP A 200 12.92 -5.05 42.02
N LYS A 201 12.73 -6.36 41.80
CA LYS A 201 12.06 -7.28 42.74
C LYS A 201 12.72 -7.40 44.12
N TYR A 202 13.93 -6.86 44.30
CA TYR A 202 14.66 -6.82 45.59
C TYR A 202 14.65 -5.42 46.20
N GLU A 203 13.75 -4.55 45.73
CA GLU A 203 13.61 -3.16 46.12
C GLU A 203 14.82 -2.27 45.82
N LYS A 204 15.77 -2.74 45.00
CA LYS A 204 16.93 -1.94 44.62
C LYS A 204 16.53 -0.92 43.55
N PRO A 205 16.87 0.38 43.71
CA PRO A 205 16.59 1.39 42.69
C PRO A 205 17.27 1.06 41.36
N LEU A 206 16.56 1.33 40.26
CA LEU A 206 17.06 1.14 38.91
C LEU A 206 17.27 2.47 38.20
N GLY A 207 18.53 2.90 38.06
CA GLY A 207 18.90 4.05 37.23
C GLY A 207 19.08 3.72 35.75
N GLY A 208 18.84 4.68 34.87
CA GLY A 208 18.92 4.50 33.41
C GLY A 208 17.81 3.62 32.82
N VAL A 209 16.65 3.57 33.47
CA VAL A 209 15.42 3.03 32.85
C VAL A 209 14.88 4.09 31.91
N GLU A 210 14.59 3.74 30.66
CA GLU A 210 13.90 4.61 29.70
C GLU A 210 12.40 4.60 30.00
N ILE A 211 11.81 5.78 30.15
CA ILE A 211 10.38 5.96 30.38
C ILE A 211 9.82 6.67 29.16
N SER A 212 8.76 6.14 28.58
CA SER A 212 8.04 6.78 27.48
C SER A 212 6.54 6.90 27.78
N VAL A 213 5.95 8.03 27.37
CA VAL A 213 4.50 8.24 27.40
C VAL A 213 4.01 8.36 25.97
N ASN A 214 3.05 7.51 25.59
CA ASN A 214 2.51 7.44 24.22
C ASN A 214 3.60 7.30 23.14
N GLU A 215 4.74 6.68 23.47
CA GLU A 215 5.91 6.50 22.57
C GLU A 215 6.58 7.80 22.07
N ILE A 216 6.12 8.98 22.52
CA ILE A 216 6.56 10.28 22.01
C ILE A 216 7.52 10.94 23.00
N ASP A 217 7.04 11.17 24.23
CA ASP A 217 7.82 11.87 25.25
C ASP A 217 8.65 10.86 26.02
N LYS A 218 9.96 11.11 26.15
CA LYS A 218 10.92 10.19 26.78
C LYS A 218 11.72 10.86 27.90
N THR A 219 12.00 10.12 28.95
CA THR A 219 12.96 10.49 30.01
C THR A 219 13.72 9.25 30.50
N THR A 220 14.68 9.44 31.40
CA THR A 220 15.39 8.33 32.05
C THR A 220 15.43 8.49 33.55
N THR A 221 15.43 7.38 34.30
CA THR A 221 15.64 7.44 35.75
C THR A 221 17.08 7.82 36.11
N ASN A 222 17.24 8.58 37.19
CA ASN A 222 18.55 8.84 37.79
C ASN A 222 19.12 7.60 38.52
N ASN A 223 20.35 7.66 39.03
CA ASN A 223 20.98 6.53 39.74
C ASN A 223 20.21 6.05 40.98
N ALA A 224 19.35 6.91 41.55
CA ALA A 224 18.48 6.59 42.67
C ALA A 224 17.11 6.07 42.21
N GLY A 225 16.88 5.78 40.92
CA GLY A 225 15.64 5.21 40.40
C GLY A 225 14.49 6.20 40.21
N PHE A 226 14.69 7.50 40.47
CA PHE A 226 13.64 8.51 40.31
C PHE A 226 13.59 9.09 38.89
N PHE A 227 12.38 9.42 38.44
CA PHE A 227 12.16 10.19 37.22
C PHE A 227 11.12 11.30 37.44
N SER A 228 11.19 12.34 36.61
CA SER A 228 10.19 13.42 36.52
C SER A 228 10.11 13.83 35.05
N MET A 229 8.90 13.89 34.50
CA MET A 229 8.68 14.29 33.11
C MET A 229 7.43 15.16 32.97
N LYS A 230 7.51 16.11 32.04
CA LYS A 230 6.40 16.98 31.66
C LYS A 230 5.74 16.42 30.41
N ILE A 231 4.43 16.21 30.46
CA ILE A 231 3.64 15.79 29.31
C ILE A 231 2.48 16.76 29.07
N LYS A 232 2.00 16.81 27.84
CA LYS A 232 0.78 17.54 27.47
C LYS A 232 -0.25 16.54 26.99
N THR A 233 -1.29 16.31 27.78
CA THR A 233 -2.35 15.36 27.46
C THR A 233 -3.71 15.86 27.94
N THR A 234 -4.76 15.51 27.19
CA THR A 234 -6.15 15.65 27.61
C THR A 234 -6.73 14.34 28.13
N GLU A 235 -5.97 13.23 28.02
CA GLU A 235 -6.41 11.92 28.45
C GLU A 235 -6.37 11.81 29.98
N GLU A 236 -7.42 11.26 30.56
CA GLU A 236 -7.51 11.00 32.00
C GLU A 236 -6.51 9.92 32.45
N ARG A 237 -6.13 9.01 31.55
CA ARG A 237 -5.16 7.94 31.83
C ARG A 237 -4.23 7.77 30.64
N VAL A 238 -2.92 7.86 30.89
CA VAL A 238 -1.89 7.68 29.86
C VAL A 238 -1.11 6.38 30.07
N PRO A 239 -0.79 5.63 28.99
CA PRO A 239 0.16 4.53 29.07
C PRO A 239 1.58 5.07 29.26
N VAL A 240 2.25 4.56 30.29
CA VAL A 240 3.65 4.85 30.61
C VAL A 240 4.41 3.54 30.47
N THR A 241 5.35 3.49 29.52
CA THR A 241 6.17 2.31 29.24
C THR A 241 7.57 2.48 29.83
N PHE A 242 8.06 1.43 30.48
CA PHE A 242 9.33 1.37 31.19
C PHE A 242 10.24 0.31 30.55
N GLU A 243 11.40 0.72 30.05
CA GLU A 243 12.32 -0.16 29.33
C GLU A 243 13.75 -0.07 29.87
N LYS A 244 14.38 -1.23 30.05
CA LYS A 244 15.79 -1.33 30.43
C LYS A 244 16.40 -2.63 29.94
N THR A 245 17.59 -2.56 29.35
CA THR A 245 18.31 -3.75 28.89
C THR A 245 18.50 -4.77 30.03
N GLY A 246 18.10 -6.02 29.78
CA GLY A 246 18.16 -7.10 30.76
C GLY A 246 16.97 -7.15 31.73
N TYR A 247 15.92 -6.36 31.48
CA TYR A 247 14.63 -6.40 32.17
C TYR A 247 13.49 -6.54 31.15
N GLN A 248 12.36 -7.12 31.57
CA GLN A 248 11.13 -7.16 30.78
C GLN A 248 10.51 -5.75 30.72
N SER A 249 10.11 -5.32 29.52
CA SER A 249 9.38 -4.06 29.33
C SER A 249 8.00 -4.14 30.00
N GLU A 250 7.58 -3.04 30.63
CA GLU A 250 6.30 -2.95 31.33
C GLU A 250 5.57 -1.66 30.96
N THR A 251 4.26 -1.75 30.69
CA THR A 251 3.41 -0.59 30.40
C THR A 251 2.27 -0.49 31.41
N ILE A 252 2.17 0.65 32.08
CA ILE A 252 1.14 0.91 33.10
C ILE A 252 0.28 2.10 32.68
N ARG A 253 -1.04 2.00 32.90
CA ARG A 253 -1.98 3.10 32.67
C ARG A 253 -2.13 3.97 33.92
N THR A 254 -1.42 5.09 33.93
CA THR A 254 -1.38 6.06 35.03
C THR A 254 -2.50 7.08 34.89
N ALA A 255 -3.29 7.29 35.94
CA ALA A 255 -4.28 8.35 35.99
C ALA A 255 -3.60 9.73 36.09
N VAL A 256 -4.15 10.71 35.43
CA VAL A 256 -3.62 12.08 35.32
C VAL A 256 -4.57 13.00 36.10
N PRO A 257 -4.09 13.82 37.07
CA PRO A 257 -2.71 14.22 37.34
C PRO A 257 -2.08 13.46 38.53
N ASN A 258 -2.15 12.12 38.58
CA ASN A 258 -1.47 11.40 39.66
C ASN A 258 0.05 11.57 39.50
N LYS A 259 0.68 12.11 40.55
CA LYS A 259 2.07 12.56 40.51
C LYS A 259 3.07 11.46 40.81
N ASN A 260 2.68 10.35 41.43
CA ASN A 260 3.61 9.36 41.95
C ASN A 260 3.35 7.96 41.39
N VAL A 261 4.20 7.53 40.45
CA VAL A 261 4.17 6.19 39.85
C VAL A 261 5.31 5.36 40.46
N SER A 262 5.01 4.19 41.00
CA SER A 262 6.02 3.24 41.47
C SER A 262 5.94 1.96 40.64
N VAL A 263 7.06 1.52 40.07
CA VAL A 263 7.11 0.35 39.17
C VAL A 263 8.21 -0.62 39.59
N GLU A 264 7.91 -1.91 39.51
CA GLU A 264 8.85 -2.99 39.78
C GLU A 264 9.19 -3.73 38.48
N LEU A 265 10.39 -3.51 37.93
CA LEU A 265 10.82 -4.22 36.73
C LEU A 265 11.37 -5.60 37.06
N ARG A 266 10.89 -6.59 36.31
CA ARG A 266 11.34 -7.98 36.41
C ARG A 266 12.45 -8.26 35.40
N LYS A 267 13.44 -9.06 35.82
CA LYS A 267 14.47 -9.60 34.91
C LYS A 267 13.96 -10.83 34.20
#